data_AF-A0A8T3WZF2-F1
#
_entry.id   AF-A0A8T3WZF2-F1
#
_cell.length_a   1.000
_cell.length_b   1.000
_cell.length_c   1.000
_cell.angle_alpha   90.00
_cell.angle_beta   90.00
_cell.angle_gamma   90.00
#
_symmetry.space_group_name_H-M   'P 1'
#
loop_
_entity.id
_entity.type
_entity.pdbx_description
1 polymer ?
#
loop_
_entity_poly.entity_id
_entity_poly.type
_entity_poly.pdbx_seq_one_letter_code
_entity_poly.pdbx_strand_id
1 'polypeptide(L)'
;MLAKATVSPGVHRGSGLIKKYAPRLRSIIGFKPFPGTMNLKIERKISFRLYATQTIGHLLLSGHSYVEAYLAPARLHIRGESYDCWGFWPFVQDRTTQRNEVEIIARDNLHEKFKLEDGDEVTLELLEHPGRPKKDGILKGLFRNETRISR
;
A
#
# COMPACT_ATOMS: atom_id res chain seq x y z
N MET A 1 3.58 9.84 -2.28
CA MET A 1 4.63 9.81 -1.22
C MET A 1 5.82 9.05 -1.74
N LEU A 2 7.00 9.63 -1.62
CA LEU A 2 8.27 9.02 -2.05
C LEU A 2 9.10 8.67 -0.81
N ALA A 3 9.58 7.43 -0.72
CA ALA A 3 10.44 7.00 0.38
C ALA A 3 11.51 6.00 -0.09
N LYS A 4 12.70 6.15 0.47
CA LYS A 4 13.74 5.12 0.39
C LYS A 4 13.28 3.87 1.13
N ALA A 5 13.60 2.74 0.54
CA ALA A 5 13.34 1.44 1.12
C ALA A 5 14.46 0.47 0.76
N THR A 6 14.57 -0.59 1.54
CA THR A 6 15.51 -1.68 1.32
C THR A 6 14.72 -2.95 1.03
N VAL A 7 15.14 -3.72 0.04
CA VAL A 7 14.60 -5.07 -0.19
C VAL A 7 14.88 -5.91 1.06
N SER A 8 13.84 -6.54 1.60
CA SER A 8 13.96 -7.32 2.83
C SER A 8 13.52 -8.77 2.63
N PRO A 9 14.08 -9.71 3.41
CA PRO A 9 13.63 -11.09 3.37
C PRO A 9 12.17 -11.18 3.84
N GLY A 10 11.41 -12.07 3.23
CA GLY A 10 10.06 -12.42 3.64
C GLY A 10 9.96 -13.88 4.06
N VAL A 11 9.01 -14.20 4.93
CA VAL A 11 8.69 -15.60 5.32
C VAL A 11 7.89 -16.36 4.25
N HIS A 12 8.03 -15.98 2.98
CA HIS A 12 7.34 -16.53 1.79
C HIS A 12 5.80 -16.66 1.86
N ARG A 13 5.14 -15.98 2.82
CA ARG A 13 3.68 -16.00 3.00
C ARG A 13 2.91 -15.31 1.87
N GLY A 14 3.54 -14.37 1.17
CA GLY A 14 2.92 -13.64 0.06
C GLY A 14 2.38 -14.57 -1.02
N SER A 15 3.12 -15.64 -1.36
CA SER A 15 2.72 -16.60 -2.41
C SER A 15 1.34 -17.23 -2.16
N GLY A 16 1.06 -17.64 -0.91
CA GLY A 16 -0.22 -18.21 -0.51
C GLY A 16 -1.35 -17.19 -0.59
N LEU A 17 -1.10 -15.95 -0.18
CA LEU A 17 -2.08 -14.87 -0.24
C LEU A 17 -2.41 -14.45 -1.68
N ILE A 18 -1.40 -14.34 -2.54
CA ILE A 18 -1.60 -14.03 -3.96
C ILE A 18 -2.42 -15.13 -4.63
N LYS A 19 -2.15 -16.40 -4.33
CA LYS A 19 -2.96 -17.53 -4.83
C LYS A 19 -4.40 -17.46 -4.30
N LYS A 20 -4.59 -17.26 -2.99
CA LYS A 20 -5.91 -17.12 -2.35
C LYS A 20 -6.76 -16.02 -3.02
N TYR A 21 -6.14 -14.88 -3.32
CA TYR A 21 -6.85 -13.70 -3.85
C TYR A 21 -6.75 -13.52 -5.36
N ALA A 22 -6.17 -14.46 -6.11
CA ALA A 22 -5.82 -14.27 -7.52
C ALA A 22 -6.96 -13.73 -8.42
N PRO A 23 -8.21 -14.24 -8.34
CA PRO A 23 -9.31 -13.72 -9.17
C PRO A 23 -9.66 -12.26 -8.84
N ARG A 24 -9.68 -11.92 -7.54
CA ARG A 24 -9.99 -10.57 -7.06
C ARG A 24 -8.87 -9.60 -7.40
N LEU A 25 -7.62 -9.98 -7.12
CA LEU A 25 -6.45 -9.18 -7.42
C LEU A 25 -6.41 -8.81 -8.90
N ARG A 26 -6.59 -9.78 -9.80
CA ARG A 26 -6.59 -9.52 -11.24
C ARG A 26 -7.63 -8.48 -11.65
N SER A 27 -8.83 -8.56 -11.08
CA SER A 27 -9.93 -7.64 -11.37
C SER A 27 -9.65 -6.24 -10.82
N ILE A 28 -9.01 -6.14 -9.65
CA ILE A 28 -8.70 -4.87 -8.99
C ILE A 28 -7.49 -4.16 -9.63
N ILE A 29 -6.41 -4.89 -9.86
CA ILE A 29 -5.11 -4.31 -10.27
C ILE A 29 -4.91 -4.30 -11.79
N GLY A 30 -5.78 -4.99 -12.55
CA GLY A 30 -5.75 -5.01 -14.02
C GLY A 30 -4.74 -5.96 -14.66
N PHE A 31 -4.03 -6.79 -13.87
CA PHE A 31 -3.08 -7.78 -14.40
C PHE A 31 -3.00 -9.05 -13.54
N LYS A 32 -2.45 -10.13 -14.11
CA LYS A 32 -2.10 -11.34 -13.34
C LYS A 32 -0.82 -11.06 -12.55
N PRO A 33 -0.84 -11.03 -11.21
CA PRO A 33 0.38 -10.84 -10.44
C PRO A 33 1.27 -12.08 -10.52
N PHE A 34 2.58 -11.87 -10.40
CA PHE A 34 3.53 -12.93 -10.07
C PHE A 34 3.09 -13.61 -8.75
N PRO A 35 3.19 -14.94 -8.60
CA PRO A 35 2.71 -15.67 -7.43
C PRO A 35 3.62 -15.50 -6.19
N GLY A 36 3.86 -14.26 -5.80
CA GLY A 36 4.69 -13.87 -4.66
C GLY A 36 4.59 -12.36 -4.44
N THR A 37 5.20 -11.90 -3.36
CA THR A 37 5.35 -10.48 -3.05
C THR A 37 6.83 -10.19 -2.81
N MET A 38 7.24 -8.96 -3.10
CA MET A 38 8.56 -8.47 -2.70
C MET A 38 8.40 -7.62 -1.45
N ASN A 39 9.14 -7.91 -0.40
CA ASN A 39 9.06 -7.16 0.84
C ASN A 39 10.02 -5.97 0.80
N LEU A 40 9.52 -4.81 1.19
CA LEU A 40 10.31 -3.59 1.29
C LEU A 40 10.26 -3.06 2.71
N LYS A 41 11.43 -2.84 3.30
CA LYS A 41 11.58 -2.11 4.56
C LYS A 41 11.78 -0.63 4.26
N ILE A 42 10.79 0.19 4.60
CA ILE A 42 10.79 1.64 4.43
C ILE A 42 11.51 2.28 5.63
N GLU A 43 12.38 3.25 5.37
CA GLU A 43 13.17 3.91 6.43
C GLU A 43 12.30 4.61 7.48
N ARG A 44 11.11 5.06 7.09
CA ARG A 44 10.15 5.77 7.95
C ARG A 44 8.86 4.99 8.13
N LYS A 45 8.20 5.23 9.27
CA LYS A 45 6.82 4.77 9.50
C LYS A 45 5.88 5.39 8.47
N ILE A 46 5.04 4.57 7.87
CA ILE A 46 4.00 5.05 6.96
C ILE A 46 2.62 4.59 7.42
N SER A 47 1.62 5.46 7.20
CA SER A 47 0.22 5.06 7.28
C SER A 47 -0.24 4.64 5.89
N PHE A 48 0.05 3.40 5.50
CA PHE A 48 -0.26 2.88 4.16
C PHE A 48 -1.74 3.02 3.80
N ARG A 49 -2.65 2.92 4.79
CA ARG A 49 -4.09 3.19 4.64
C ARG A 49 -4.41 4.56 4.03
N LEU A 50 -3.53 5.55 4.16
CA LEU A 50 -3.72 6.87 3.55
C LEU A 50 -3.64 6.82 2.01
N TYR A 51 -2.84 5.88 1.48
CA TYR A 51 -2.59 5.69 0.06
C TYR A 51 -3.41 4.54 -0.55
N ALA A 52 -4.01 3.69 0.29
CA ALA A 52 -4.86 2.61 -0.20
C ALA A 52 -6.07 3.14 -0.94
N THR A 53 -6.24 2.70 -2.19
CA THR A 53 -7.37 3.05 -3.06
C THR A 53 -8.38 1.92 -3.17
N GLN A 54 -7.96 0.69 -2.88
CA GLN A 54 -8.76 -0.52 -3.02
C GLN A 54 -8.59 -1.39 -1.78
N THR A 55 -9.58 -2.25 -1.53
CA THR A 55 -9.53 -3.26 -0.49
C THR A 55 -9.94 -4.62 -1.02
N ILE A 56 -9.41 -5.67 -0.39
CA ILE A 56 -9.96 -7.01 -0.49
C ILE A 56 -10.71 -7.25 0.81
N GLY A 57 -11.98 -7.65 0.72
CA GLY A 57 -12.82 -7.87 1.89
C GLY A 57 -14.09 -8.63 1.56
N HIS A 58 -14.98 -8.69 2.55
CA HIS A 58 -16.29 -9.34 2.46
C HIS A 58 -17.36 -8.45 3.09
N LEU A 59 -18.56 -8.48 2.54
CA LEU A 59 -19.75 -7.97 3.20
C LEU A 59 -20.36 -9.11 4.02
N LEU A 60 -20.44 -8.94 5.33
CA LEU A 60 -21.07 -9.91 6.22
C LEU A 60 -22.59 -9.80 6.11
N LEU A 61 -23.31 -10.87 6.43
CA LEU A 61 -24.77 -10.89 6.46
C LEU A 61 -25.35 -9.86 7.43
N SER A 62 -24.58 -9.43 8.43
CA SER A 62 -24.92 -8.34 9.35
C SER A 62 -24.82 -6.95 8.73
N GLY A 63 -24.51 -6.82 7.43
CA GLY A 63 -24.26 -5.55 6.74
C GLY A 63 -22.88 -4.95 7.02
N HIS A 64 -22.06 -5.57 7.87
CA HIS A 64 -20.74 -5.08 8.21
C HIS A 64 -19.69 -5.49 7.17
N SER A 65 -18.80 -4.58 6.79
CA SER A 65 -17.68 -4.90 5.91
C SER A 65 -16.46 -5.39 6.71
N TYR A 66 -15.88 -6.51 6.31
CA TYR A 66 -14.61 -7.01 6.85
C TYR A 66 -13.50 -6.86 5.79
N VAL A 67 -12.46 -6.08 6.11
CA VAL A 67 -11.30 -5.88 5.23
C VAL A 67 -10.21 -6.91 5.54
N GLU A 68 -9.82 -7.67 4.52
CA GLU A 68 -8.72 -8.65 4.55
C GLU A 68 -7.39 -8.10 4.02
N ALA A 69 -7.41 -7.07 3.16
CA ALA A 69 -6.20 -6.40 2.69
C ALA A 69 -6.48 -4.99 2.16
N TYR A 70 -5.46 -4.13 2.22
CA TYR A 70 -5.41 -2.83 1.54
C TYR A 70 -4.48 -2.88 0.34
N LEU A 71 -4.84 -2.16 -0.72
CA LEU A 71 -4.09 -2.07 -1.97
C LEU A 71 -3.89 -0.60 -2.34
N ALA A 72 -2.66 -0.23 -2.68
CA ALA A 72 -2.29 1.12 -3.09
C ALA A 72 -1.55 1.06 -4.43
N PRO A 73 -1.92 1.87 -5.44
CA PRO A 73 -1.11 2.03 -6.63
C PRO A 73 0.25 2.58 -6.24
N ALA A 74 1.29 2.00 -6.82
CA ALA A 74 2.66 2.32 -6.46
C ALA A 74 3.56 2.33 -7.70
N ARG A 75 4.71 2.96 -7.54
CA ARG A 75 5.80 2.90 -8.49
C ARG A 75 7.09 2.61 -7.74
N LEU A 76 7.86 1.68 -8.27
CA LEU A 76 9.17 1.34 -7.74
C LEU A 76 10.24 1.94 -8.65
N HIS A 77 11.16 2.68 -8.06
CA HIS A 77 12.27 3.31 -8.76
C HIS A 77 13.57 2.57 -8.42
N ILE A 78 14.22 2.00 -9.43
CA ILE A 78 15.40 1.13 -9.31
C ILE A 78 16.43 1.56 -10.34
N ARG A 79 17.61 2.00 -9.91
CA ARG A 79 18.76 2.32 -10.80
C ARG A 79 18.40 3.23 -11.99
N GLY A 80 17.48 4.19 -11.78
CA GLY A 80 17.02 5.13 -12.82
C GLY A 80 15.81 4.67 -13.64
N GLU A 81 15.35 3.43 -13.46
CA GLU A 81 14.13 2.91 -14.07
C GLU A 81 12.93 3.01 -13.11
N SER A 82 11.75 3.26 -13.66
CA SER A 82 10.49 3.25 -12.93
C SER A 82 9.61 2.07 -13.36
N TYR A 83 9.00 1.40 -12.39
CA TYR A 83 8.13 0.25 -12.64
C TYR A 83 6.81 0.39 -11.88
N ASP A 84 5.70 0.42 -12.61
CA ASP A 84 4.37 0.51 -12.03
C ASP A 84 3.97 -0.82 -11.37
N CYS A 85 3.52 -0.74 -10.12
CA CYS A 85 3.19 -1.88 -9.28
C CYS A 85 2.09 -1.53 -8.29
N TRP A 86 1.81 -2.43 -7.35
CA TRP A 86 0.85 -2.20 -6.28
C TRP A 86 1.48 -2.52 -4.93
N GLY A 87 1.34 -1.60 -3.99
CA GLY A 87 1.53 -1.91 -2.57
C GLY A 87 0.38 -2.79 -2.07
N PHE A 88 0.72 -3.73 -1.20
CA PHE A 88 -0.19 -4.69 -0.59
C PHE A 88 0.04 -4.74 0.92
N TRP A 89 -1.04 -4.59 1.68
CA TRP A 89 -1.00 -4.74 3.12
C TRP A 89 -2.08 -5.71 3.59
N PRO A 90 -1.74 -6.99 3.84
CA PRO A 90 -2.69 -7.98 4.31
C PRO A 90 -3.04 -7.76 5.78
N PHE A 91 -4.34 -7.77 6.07
CA PHE A 91 -4.94 -7.50 7.39
C PHE A 91 -4.80 -8.67 8.39
N VAL A 92 -4.18 -9.77 7.96
CA VAL A 92 -3.82 -10.92 8.82
C VAL A 92 -2.75 -10.54 9.86
N GLN A 93 -2.13 -9.36 9.72
CA GLN A 93 -1.05 -8.91 10.60
C GLN A 93 -1.44 -7.60 11.33
N ASP A 94 -1.88 -7.73 12.58
CA ASP A 94 -2.14 -6.71 13.63
C ASP A 94 -2.68 -5.31 13.19
N ARG A 95 -3.87 -4.97 13.70
CA ARG A 95 -4.65 -3.76 13.40
C ARG A 95 -4.04 -2.44 13.90
N THR A 96 -3.00 -2.49 14.73
CA THR A 96 -2.59 -1.33 15.55
C THR A 96 -1.25 -0.69 15.18
N THR A 97 -0.46 -1.26 14.27
CA THR A 97 0.92 -0.80 14.03
C THR A 97 1.10 -0.05 12.72
N GLN A 98 1.60 1.19 12.82
CA GLN A 98 2.36 1.79 11.71
C GLN A 98 3.56 0.89 11.46
N ARG A 99 3.69 0.36 10.25
CA ARG A 99 4.81 -0.49 9.86
C ARG A 99 5.77 0.28 8.98
N ASN A 100 7.01 -0.16 9.07
CA ASN A 100 8.10 0.23 8.18
C ASN A 100 8.23 -0.80 7.06
N GLU A 101 7.18 -1.57 6.76
CA GLU A 101 7.22 -2.65 5.79
C GLU A 101 6.01 -2.60 4.86
N VAL A 102 6.25 -2.81 3.58
CA VAL A 102 5.21 -2.93 2.53
C VAL A 102 5.54 -4.12 1.66
N GLU A 103 4.53 -4.92 1.35
CA GLU A 103 4.64 -5.97 0.34
C GLU A 103 4.29 -5.37 -1.03
N ILE A 104 5.08 -5.67 -2.06
CA ILE A 104 4.85 -5.22 -3.44
C ILE A 104 4.32 -6.37 -4.28
N ILE A 105 3.21 -6.11 -4.97
CA ILE A 105 2.62 -6.96 -6.00
C ILE A 105 2.99 -6.37 -7.36
N ALA A 106 3.50 -7.23 -8.25
CA ALA A 106 3.88 -6.87 -9.61
C ALA A 106 3.49 -7.98 -10.59
N ARG A 107 3.46 -7.65 -11.88
CA ARG A 107 3.30 -8.63 -12.97
C ARG A 107 4.47 -9.61 -13.02
N ASP A 108 5.68 -9.11 -12.81
CA ASP A 108 6.94 -9.85 -12.97
C ASP A 108 7.55 -10.22 -11.61
N ASN A 109 8.46 -11.19 -11.61
CA ASN A 109 9.36 -11.42 -10.47
C ASN A 109 10.39 -10.28 -10.43
N LEU A 110 10.24 -9.33 -9.51
CA LEU A 110 11.08 -8.15 -9.42
C LEU A 110 12.54 -8.47 -9.07
N HIS A 111 12.80 -9.52 -8.29
CA HIS A 111 14.17 -10.00 -8.00
C HIS A 111 14.87 -10.45 -9.28
N GLU A 112 14.21 -11.27 -10.10
CA GLU A 112 14.80 -11.79 -11.34
C GLU A 112 14.93 -10.71 -12.41
N LYS A 113 13.92 -9.84 -12.52
CA LYS A 113 13.83 -8.79 -13.55
C LYS A 113 14.90 -7.71 -13.35
N PHE A 114 15.07 -7.24 -12.12
CA PHE A 114 15.98 -6.14 -11.81
C PHE A 114 17.29 -6.59 -11.16
N LYS A 115 17.48 -7.90 -10.98
CA LYS A 115 18.64 -8.50 -10.29
C LYS A 115 18.80 -7.87 -8.90
N LEU A 116 17.70 -7.91 -8.14
CA LEU A 116 17.64 -7.39 -6.78
C LEU A 116 17.92 -8.49 -5.76
N GLU A 117 18.72 -8.16 -4.76
CA GLU A 117 19.02 -9.01 -3.60
C GLU A 117 18.51 -8.36 -2.31
N ASP A 118 18.41 -9.15 -1.24
CA ASP A 118 18.09 -8.61 0.08
C ASP A 118 19.17 -7.61 0.50
N GLY A 119 18.76 -6.43 0.95
CA GLY A 119 19.66 -5.33 1.26
C GLY A 119 19.79 -4.28 0.15
N ASP A 120 19.30 -4.55 -1.07
CA ASP A 120 19.34 -3.56 -2.14
C ASP A 120 18.44 -2.35 -1.85
N GLU A 121 18.97 -1.15 -2.13
CA GLU A 121 18.22 0.09 -2.00
C GLU A 121 17.33 0.34 -3.22
N VAL A 122 16.10 0.71 -2.94
CA VAL A 122 15.09 1.11 -3.92
C VAL A 122 14.34 2.33 -3.41
N THR A 123 13.64 3.03 -4.30
CA THR A 123 12.71 4.08 -3.88
C THR A 123 11.27 3.68 -4.20
N LEU A 124 10.44 3.64 -3.17
CA LEU A 124 9.01 3.39 -3.29
C LEU A 124 8.25 4.70 -3.38
N GLU A 125 7.40 4.80 -4.40
CA GLU A 125 6.41 5.85 -4.54
C GLU A 125 5.00 5.27 -4.34
N LEU A 126 4.32 5.64 -3.26
CA LEU A 126 2.88 5.37 -3.10
C LEU A 126 2.09 6.53 -3.71
N LEU A 127 1.24 6.24 -4.69
CA LEU A 127 0.47 7.24 -5.41
C LEU A 127 -0.75 7.68 -4.59
N GLU A 128 -1.06 8.98 -4.60
CA GLU A 128 -2.21 9.51 -3.87
C GLU A 128 -3.52 9.17 -4.60
N HIS A 129 -4.59 8.96 -3.81
CA HIS A 129 -5.93 8.90 -4.37
C HIS A 129 -6.39 10.32 -4.73
N PRO A 130 -6.76 10.63 -5.99
CA PRO A 130 -7.11 11.99 -6.44
C PRO A 130 -8.40 12.58 -5.84
N GLY A 131 -8.97 11.96 -4.80
CA GLY A 131 -10.27 12.33 -4.20
C GLY A 131 -10.32 12.27 -2.68
N ARG A 132 -9.20 12.02 -2.00
CA ARG A 132 -9.16 12.05 -0.53
C ARG A 132 -8.75 13.44 -0.06
N PRO A 133 -9.58 14.16 0.71
CA PRO A 133 -9.21 15.49 1.20
C PRO A 133 -7.94 15.40 2.05
N LYS A 134 -6.96 16.26 1.75
CA LYS A 134 -5.73 16.40 2.55
C LYS A 134 -6.13 16.81 3.97
N LYS A 135 -5.71 16.03 4.98
CA LYS A 135 -6.03 16.30 6.40
C LYS A 135 -5.65 17.72 6.84
N ASP A 136 -4.65 18.32 6.22
CA ASP A 136 -4.18 19.68 6.52
C ASP A 136 -5.20 20.78 6.16
N GLY A 137 -6.20 20.48 5.33
CA GLY A 137 -7.27 21.41 4.97
C GLY A 137 -8.47 21.40 5.94
N ILE A 138 -8.65 20.34 6.72
CA ILE A 138 -9.85 20.16 7.56
C ILE A 138 -9.73 20.94 8.87
N LEU A 139 -8.53 21.04 9.44
CA LEU A 139 -8.32 21.77 10.71
C LEU A 139 -8.28 23.30 10.54
N LYS A 140 -7.98 23.83 9.35
CA LYS A 140 -8.00 25.29 9.11
C LYS A 140 -9.42 25.85 8.92
N GLY A 141 -10.40 25.01 8.62
CA GLY A 141 -11.80 25.41 8.45
C GLY A 141 -12.64 25.37 9.73
N LEU A 142 -12.25 24.56 10.72
CA LEU A 142 -13.08 24.31 11.91
C LEU A 142 -12.95 25.36 13.03
N PHE A 143 -11.94 26.26 12.99
CA PHE A 143 -11.68 27.24 14.06
C PHE A 143 -11.97 28.70 13.68
N ARG A 144 -12.69 28.98 12.58
CA ARG A 144 -12.93 30.37 12.12
C ARG A 144 -14.30 30.97 12.44
N ASN A 145 -15.22 30.25 13.09
CA ASN A 145 -16.60 30.73 13.28
C ASN A 145 -17.10 30.77 14.74
N GLU A 146 -16.26 31.13 15.71
CA GLU A 146 -16.73 31.49 17.05
C GLU A 146 -16.04 32.74 17.59
N THR A 147 -16.24 33.89 16.95
CA THR A 147 -16.28 35.18 17.66
C THR A 147 -16.86 36.27 16.76
N ARG A 148 -18.16 36.53 16.89
CA ARG A 148 -18.79 37.85 16.68
C ARG A 148 -20.22 37.80 17.22
N ILE A 149 -20.33 37.90 18.55
CA ILE A 149 -21.49 38.54 19.17
C ILE A 149 -20.91 39.71 19.96
N SER A 150 -20.97 40.90 19.36
CA SER A 150 -20.93 42.17 20.09
C SER A 150 -21.77 43.20 19.33
N ARG A 151 -23.00 43.38 19.80
CA ARG A 151 -23.63 44.65 20.19
C ARG A 151 -25.12 44.44 20.37
#